data_AF-A0A525HFU3-F1
#
_entry.id   AF-A0A525HFU3-F1
#
_cell.length_a   1.000
_cell.length_b   1.000
_cell.length_c   1.000
_cell.angle_alpha   90.00
_cell.angle_beta   90.00
_cell.angle_gamma   90.00
#
_symmetry.space_group_name_H-M   'P 1'
#
loop_
_entity.id
_entity.type
_entity.pdbx_description
1 polymer ?
#
loop_
_entity_poly.entity_id
_entity_poly.type
_entity_poly.pdbx_seq_one_letter_code
_entity_poly.pdbx_strand_id
1 'polypeptide(L)'
;MQPSPIPLPAGIAAARDAAHRAWLVLAAGALVPGWSVARVMPQFLTVGDTAPLSDGAPNVWAIVQTLPWLGDLPLAGLAMAMAIGAGAWLAAHFSARPPRGDALLPAGLLVALTLPGLLPYMQPVDFLPAVALSVVLALRHRDYSAAAPVVAGFVLAIIGLPAFGGVATIVAMVLIVRKFLASPANDNGLPLNPFNPYPV
;
A
#
# COMPACT_ATOMS: atom_id res chain seq x y z
N MET A 1 33.97 -27.03 -30.01
CA MET A 1 33.84 -25.56 -30.03
C MET A 1 32.66 -25.20 -29.13
N GLN A 2 32.93 -24.73 -27.91
CA GLN A 2 31.88 -24.19 -27.04
C GLN A 2 31.49 -22.80 -27.56
N PRO A 3 30.20 -22.48 -27.76
CA PRO A 3 29.80 -21.14 -28.16
C PRO A 3 30.15 -20.17 -27.02
N SER A 4 30.99 -19.19 -27.34
CA SER A 4 31.35 -18.10 -26.43
C SER A 4 30.08 -17.31 -26.09
N PRO A 5 29.79 -17.03 -24.81
CA PRO A 5 28.61 -16.27 -24.43
C PRO A 5 28.76 -14.85 -25.00
N ILE A 6 27.84 -14.49 -25.90
CA ILE A 6 27.78 -13.15 -26.49
C ILE A 6 27.71 -12.15 -25.33
N PRO A 7 28.68 -11.23 -25.18
CA PRO A 7 28.64 -10.24 -24.13
C PRO A 7 27.43 -9.35 -24.38
N LEU A 8 26.41 -9.47 -23.53
CA LEU A 8 25.25 -8.60 -23.58
C LEU A 8 25.75 -7.17 -23.31
N PRO A 9 25.41 -6.18 -24.15
CA PRO A 9 25.79 -4.79 -23.90
C PRO A 9 25.24 -4.40 -22.52
N ALA A 10 26.07 -3.77 -21.69
CA ALA A 10 25.82 -3.52 -20.26
C ALA A 10 24.44 -2.88 -19.97
N GLY A 11 23.88 -2.15 -20.94
CA GLY A 11 22.53 -1.58 -20.85
C GLY A 11 21.39 -2.61 -20.81
N ILE A 12 21.50 -3.75 -21.49
CA ILE A 12 20.44 -4.79 -21.49
C ILE A 12 20.46 -5.58 -20.18
N ALA A 13 21.65 -5.88 -19.64
CA ALA A 13 21.78 -6.54 -18.34
C ALA A 13 21.24 -5.63 -17.22
N ALA A 14 21.59 -4.34 -17.23
CA ALA A 14 21.07 -3.35 -16.28
C ALA A 14 19.55 -3.15 -16.41
N ALA A 15 19.01 -3.11 -17.64
CA ALA A 15 17.56 -3.02 -17.88
C ALA A 15 16.82 -4.27 -17.41
N ARG A 16 17.40 -5.46 -17.60
CA ARG A 16 16.84 -6.73 -17.11
C ARG A 16 16.82 -6.80 -15.59
N ASP A 17 17.89 -6.37 -14.93
CA ASP A 17 17.96 -6.32 -13.47
C ASP A 17 17.00 -5.28 -12.88
N ALA A 18 16.85 -4.12 -13.52
CA ALA A 18 15.86 -3.11 -13.13
C ALA A 18 14.43 -3.62 -13.30
N ALA A 19 14.13 -4.29 -14.42
CA ALA A 19 12.83 -4.91 -14.65
C ALA A 19 12.55 -6.05 -13.66
N HIS A 20 13.54 -6.87 -13.34
CA HIS A 20 13.41 -7.96 -12.37
C HIS A 20 13.19 -7.41 -10.95
N ARG A 21 13.90 -6.35 -10.55
CA ARG A 21 13.67 -5.67 -9.27
C ARG A 21 12.29 -5.02 -9.21
N ALA A 22 11.86 -4.35 -10.28
CA ALA A 22 10.51 -3.80 -10.37
C ALA A 22 9.44 -4.90 -10.27
N TRP A 23 9.67 -6.02 -10.94
CA TRP A 23 8.78 -7.17 -10.91
C TRP A 23 8.73 -7.81 -9.52
N LEU A 24 9.86 -7.94 -8.81
CA LEU A 24 9.90 -8.46 -7.44
C LEU A 24 9.22 -7.51 -6.44
N VAL A 25 9.36 -6.19 -6.61
CA VAL A 25 8.65 -5.20 -5.77
C VAL A 25 7.15 -5.24 -6.02
N LEU A 26 6.73 -5.35 -7.29
CA LEU A 26 5.33 -5.49 -7.67
C LEU A 26 4.75 -6.84 -7.24
N ALA A 27 5.51 -7.93 -7.37
CA ALA A 27 5.10 -9.26 -6.95
C ALA A 27 5.02 -9.35 -5.42
N ALA A 28 6.01 -8.82 -4.70
CA ALA A 28 5.94 -8.70 -3.24
C ALA A 28 4.75 -7.84 -2.81
N GLY A 29 4.53 -6.69 -3.47
CA GLY A 29 3.37 -5.84 -3.27
C GLY A 29 2.03 -6.48 -3.67
N ALA A 30 2.04 -7.47 -4.58
CA ALA A 30 0.86 -8.21 -5.05
C ALA A 30 0.53 -9.44 -4.20
N LEU A 31 1.53 -10.06 -3.58
CA LEU A 31 1.39 -11.21 -2.68
C LEU A 31 0.66 -10.81 -1.38
N VAL A 32 0.80 -9.57 -0.92
CA VAL A 32 0.07 -9.02 0.24
C VAL A 32 -1.44 -8.96 0.00
N PRO A 33 -1.95 -8.36 -1.10
CA PRO A 33 -3.33 -8.49 -1.54
C PRO A 33 -3.79 -9.94 -1.57
N GLY A 34 -3.03 -10.81 -2.24
CA GLY A 34 -3.46 -12.19 -2.50
C GLY A 34 -3.64 -12.99 -1.22
N TRP A 35 -2.70 -12.89 -0.29
CA TRP A 35 -2.75 -13.57 1.01
C TRP A 35 -3.87 -13.03 1.91
N SER A 36 -4.00 -11.70 1.98
CA SER A 36 -5.01 -11.03 2.80
C SER A 36 -6.42 -11.32 2.30
N VAL A 37 -6.63 -11.26 0.97
CA VAL A 37 -7.90 -11.61 0.33
C VAL A 37 -8.21 -13.10 0.52
N ALA A 38 -7.23 -14.00 0.33
CA ALA A 38 -7.43 -15.44 0.50
C ALA A 38 -7.85 -15.83 1.92
N ARG A 39 -7.32 -15.16 2.96
CA ARG A 39 -7.71 -15.39 4.36
C ARG A 39 -9.13 -14.92 4.66
N VAL A 40 -9.51 -13.79 4.09
CA VAL A 40 -10.78 -13.12 4.37
C VAL A 40 -11.94 -13.72 3.57
N MET A 41 -11.69 -14.25 2.38
CA MET A 41 -12.74 -14.78 1.49
C MET A 41 -13.66 -15.85 2.13
N PRO A 42 -13.16 -16.82 2.91
CA PRO A 42 -14.01 -17.80 3.60
C PRO A 42 -14.99 -17.19 4.61
N GLN A 43 -14.62 -16.07 5.24
CA GLN A 43 -15.47 -15.38 6.23
C GLN A 43 -16.67 -14.68 5.57
N PHE A 44 -16.56 -14.32 4.29
CA PHE A 44 -17.69 -13.79 3.52
C PHE A 44 -18.63 -14.86 2.98
N LEU A 45 -18.21 -16.14 2.97
CA LEU A 45 -19.04 -17.27 2.58
C LEU A 45 -19.85 -17.84 3.75
N THR A 46 -19.57 -17.37 4.98
CA THR A 46 -20.28 -17.77 6.20
C THR A 46 -21.18 -16.62 6.65
N VAL A 47 -22.48 -16.73 6.40
CA VAL A 47 -23.48 -15.76 6.84
C VAL A 47 -23.81 -16.07 8.31
N GLY A 48 -23.41 -15.22 9.25
CA GLY A 48 -23.89 -15.35 10.64
C GLY A 48 -23.11 -14.63 11.73
N ASP A 49 -21.80 -14.43 11.58
CA ASP A 49 -20.99 -13.90 12.69
C ASP A 49 -20.79 -12.38 12.61
N THR A 50 -21.02 -11.72 13.74
CA THR A 50 -20.65 -10.34 14.05
C THR A 50 -19.14 -10.24 14.32
N ALA A 51 -18.35 -10.82 13.43
CA ALA A 51 -16.90 -10.81 13.57
C ALA A 51 -16.37 -9.36 13.46
N PRO A 52 -15.31 -9.01 14.22
CA PRO A 52 -14.82 -7.65 14.29
C PRO A 52 -14.22 -7.19 12.94
N LEU A 53 -14.62 -6.01 12.46
CA LEU A 53 -14.08 -5.36 11.25
C LEU A 53 -12.54 -5.26 11.21
N SER A 54 -11.88 -5.14 12.36
CA SER A 54 -10.42 -5.27 12.50
C SER A 54 -10.07 -6.26 13.60
N ASP A 55 -9.09 -7.12 13.37
CA ASP A 55 -8.54 -8.07 14.36
C ASP A 55 -7.21 -7.52 14.92
N GLY A 56 -7.28 -6.32 15.50
CA GLY A 56 -6.13 -5.62 16.07
C GLY A 56 -5.17 -5.00 15.05
N ALA A 57 -5.49 -4.97 13.76
CA ALA A 57 -4.64 -4.31 12.76
C ALA A 57 -4.66 -2.77 12.87
N PRO A 58 -3.56 -2.09 12.50
CA PRO A 58 -3.50 -0.63 12.40
C PRO A 58 -4.16 -0.12 11.11
N ASN A 59 -5.46 -0.34 10.95
CA ASN A 59 -6.26 0.02 9.77
C ASN A 59 -7.39 1.00 10.12
N VAL A 60 -8.14 1.45 9.10
CA VAL A 60 -9.26 2.38 9.31
C VAL A 60 -10.36 1.77 10.18
N TRP A 61 -10.54 0.45 10.12
CA TRP A 61 -11.59 -0.26 10.84
C TRP A 61 -11.37 -0.29 12.34
N ALA A 62 -10.11 -0.37 12.80
CA ALA A 62 -9.79 -0.25 14.21
C ALA A 62 -10.23 1.12 14.78
N ILE A 63 -10.19 2.18 13.97
CA ILE A 63 -10.72 3.50 14.38
C ILE A 63 -12.25 3.45 14.43
N VAL A 64 -12.90 2.95 13.38
CA VAL A 64 -14.36 2.86 13.30
C VAL A 64 -14.94 2.05 14.47
N GLN A 65 -14.29 0.96 14.87
CA GLN A 65 -14.69 0.14 16.02
C GLN A 65 -14.60 0.86 17.37
N THR A 66 -13.76 1.90 17.50
CA THR A 66 -13.69 2.70 18.72
C THR A 66 -14.77 3.77 18.81
N LEU A 67 -15.48 4.04 17.71
CA LEU A 67 -16.51 5.07 17.68
C LEU A 67 -17.84 4.53 18.22
N PRO A 68 -18.52 5.30 19.10
CA PRO A 68 -19.85 4.93 19.56
C PRO A 68 -20.80 4.83 18.35
N TRP A 69 -21.67 3.81 18.36
CA TRP A 69 -22.70 3.53 17.35
C TRP A 69 -22.21 3.03 15.97
N LEU A 70 -20.99 3.34 15.56
CA LEU A 70 -20.41 2.79 14.33
C LEU A 70 -19.75 1.42 14.51
N GLY A 71 -19.24 1.12 15.71
CA GLY A 71 -18.54 -0.14 15.98
C GLY A 71 -19.41 -1.40 15.83
N ASP A 72 -20.73 -1.26 16.03
CA ASP A 72 -21.68 -2.38 15.98
C ASP A 72 -22.32 -2.57 14.59
N LEU A 73 -22.02 -1.69 13.63
CA LEU A 73 -22.61 -1.76 12.28
C LEU A 73 -21.93 -2.86 11.45
N PRO A 74 -22.69 -3.64 10.66
CA PRO A 74 -22.14 -4.65 9.76
C PRO A 74 -21.51 -4.01 8.50
N LEU A 75 -20.38 -3.34 8.67
CA LEU A 75 -19.70 -2.58 7.60
C LEU A 75 -18.76 -3.43 6.74
N ALA A 76 -18.74 -4.76 6.91
CA ALA A 76 -17.80 -5.64 6.21
C ALA A 76 -17.99 -5.58 4.67
N GLY A 77 -19.24 -5.46 4.20
CA GLY A 77 -19.54 -5.27 2.78
C GLY A 77 -19.02 -3.94 2.23
N LEU A 78 -19.16 -2.86 3.01
CA LEU A 78 -18.59 -1.54 2.67
C LEU A 78 -17.06 -1.59 2.63
N ALA A 79 -16.44 -2.29 3.58
CA ALA A 79 -15.01 -2.48 3.65
C ALA A 79 -14.48 -3.18 2.38
N MET A 80 -15.15 -4.26 1.99
CA MET A 80 -14.80 -4.99 0.77
C MET A 80 -14.99 -4.13 -0.48
N ALA A 81 -16.10 -3.40 -0.58
CA ALA A 81 -16.35 -2.48 -1.70
C ALA A 81 -15.27 -1.39 -1.80
N MET A 82 -14.84 -0.82 -0.67
CA MET A 82 -13.74 0.15 -0.63
C MET A 82 -12.40 -0.47 -1.02
N ALA A 83 -12.09 -1.68 -0.54
CA ALA A 83 -10.86 -2.39 -0.92
C ALA A 83 -10.81 -2.70 -2.43
N ILE A 84 -11.93 -3.18 -3.00
CA ILE A 84 -12.06 -3.43 -4.44
C ILE A 84 -11.92 -2.12 -5.22
N GLY A 85 -12.64 -1.06 -4.81
CA GLY A 85 -12.60 0.24 -5.48
C GLY A 85 -11.21 0.86 -5.46
N ALA A 86 -10.54 0.84 -4.30
CA ALA A 86 -9.17 1.35 -4.16
C ALA A 86 -8.16 0.50 -4.94
N GLY A 87 -8.32 -0.83 -4.94
CA GLY A 87 -7.50 -1.74 -5.74
C GLY A 87 -7.67 -1.50 -7.24
N ALA A 88 -8.91 -1.36 -7.73
CA ALA A 88 -9.21 -1.06 -9.11
C ALA A 88 -8.66 0.32 -9.51
N TRP A 89 -8.78 1.32 -8.64
CA TRP A 89 -8.20 2.64 -8.86
C TRP A 89 -6.68 2.59 -8.96
N LEU A 90 -5.98 1.91 -8.03
CA LEU A 90 -4.52 1.75 -8.07
C LEU A 90 -4.08 1.01 -9.33
N ALA A 91 -4.78 -0.06 -9.71
CA ALA A 91 -4.51 -0.82 -10.92
C ALA A 91 -4.67 0.04 -12.17
N ALA A 92 -5.79 0.77 -12.30
CA ALA A 92 -6.02 1.68 -13.42
C ALA A 92 -4.98 2.81 -13.45
N HIS A 93 -4.69 3.41 -12.30
CA HIS A 93 -3.74 4.53 -12.19
C HIS A 93 -2.32 4.11 -12.59
N PHE A 94 -1.81 3.01 -12.04
CA PHE A 94 -0.48 2.51 -12.38
C PHE A 94 -0.39 1.82 -13.74
N SER A 95 -1.51 1.37 -14.31
CA SER A 95 -1.53 0.92 -15.71
C SER A 95 -1.40 2.10 -16.67
N ALA A 96 -2.10 3.21 -16.40
CA ALA A 96 -2.00 4.43 -17.20
C ALA A 96 -0.67 5.18 -16.99
N ARG A 97 -0.12 5.13 -15.77
CA ARG A 97 1.12 5.82 -15.38
C ARG A 97 2.03 4.88 -14.58
N PRO A 98 2.78 4.00 -15.27
CA PRO A 98 3.62 3.02 -14.59
C PRO A 98 4.69 3.70 -13.73
N PRO A 99 4.78 3.38 -12.43
CA PRO A 99 5.86 3.89 -11.59
C PRO A 99 7.20 3.35 -12.10
N ARG A 100 8.21 4.22 -12.17
CA ARG A 100 9.57 3.87 -12.63
C ARG A 100 10.62 4.41 -11.68
N GLY A 101 11.78 3.75 -11.63
CA GLY A 101 12.92 4.18 -10.82
C GLY A 101 12.55 4.39 -9.35
N ASP A 102 12.81 5.58 -8.83
CA ASP A 102 12.59 5.94 -7.42
C ASP A 102 11.11 5.94 -7.01
N ALA A 103 10.17 5.97 -7.95
CA ALA A 103 8.74 5.92 -7.68
C ALA A 103 8.22 4.48 -7.41
N LEU A 104 8.99 3.44 -7.73
CA LEU A 104 8.58 2.04 -7.55
C LEU A 104 8.35 1.69 -6.08
N LEU A 105 9.25 2.13 -5.20
CA LEU A 105 9.17 1.78 -3.79
C LEU A 105 8.00 2.48 -3.08
N PRO A 106 7.77 3.79 -3.24
CA PRO A 106 6.56 4.44 -2.74
C PRO A 106 5.27 3.86 -3.33
N ALA A 107 5.26 3.46 -4.60
CA ALA A 107 4.08 2.84 -5.22
C ALA A 107 3.79 1.46 -4.62
N GLY A 108 4.82 0.62 -4.45
CA GLY A 108 4.69 -0.68 -3.78
C GLY A 108 4.23 -0.54 -2.33
N LEU A 109 4.77 0.45 -1.59
CA LEU A 109 4.34 0.75 -0.23
C LEU A 109 2.87 1.22 -0.19
N LEU A 110 2.44 2.05 -1.14
CA LEU A 110 1.04 2.47 -1.24
C LEU A 110 0.10 1.27 -1.41
N VAL A 111 0.43 0.33 -2.30
CA VAL A 111 -0.35 -0.89 -2.50
C VAL A 111 -0.38 -1.74 -1.24
N ALA A 112 0.79 -1.93 -0.61
CA ALA A 112 0.94 -2.72 0.61
C ALA A 112 0.22 -2.13 1.84
N LEU A 113 -0.03 -0.82 1.86
CA LEU A 113 -0.82 -0.15 2.90
C LEU A 113 -2.32 -0.13 2.57
N THR A 114 -2.67 0.07 1.30
CA THR A 114 -4.06 0.33 0.90
C THR A 114 -4.96 -0.87 1.17
N LEU A 115 -4.53 -2.08 0.82
CA LEU A 115 -5.39 -3.24 0.96
C LEU A 115 -5.52 -3.72 2.39
N PRO A 116 -4.45 -3.96 3.17
CA PRO A 116 -4.58 -4.24 4.61
C PRO A 116 -5.23 -3.08 5.38
N GLY A 117 -5.10 -1.84 4.88
CA GLY A 117 -5.76 -0.66 5.42
C GLY A 117 -7.27 -0.62 5.24
N LEU A 118 -7.81 -1.32 4.23
CA LEU A 118 -9.22 -1.28 3.84
C LEU A 118 -9.93 -2.63 3.94
N LEU A 119 -9.22 -3.75 3.93
CA LEU A 119 -9.83 -5.06 4.10
C LEU A 119 -10.29 -5.26 5.55
N PRO A 120 -11.43 -5.93 5.76
CA PRO A 120 -11.86 -6.32 7.09
C PRO A 120 -11.05 -7.52 7.60
N TYR A 121 -11.12 -7.77 8.91
CA TYR A 121 -10.49 -8.91 9.60
C TYR A 121 -8.96 -8.98 9.50
N MET A 122 -8.33 -7.84 9.21
CA MET A 122 -6.87 -7.76 9.14
C MET A 122 -6.25 -7.83 10.54
N GLN A 123 -5.07 -8.44 10.60
CA GLN A 123 -4.23 -8.57 11.78
C GLN A 123 -2.97 -7.69 11.65
N PRO A 124 -2.27 -7.36 12.75
CA PRO A 124 -1.02 -6.62 12.67
C PRO A 124 -0.01 -7.21 11.68
N VAL A 125 0.08 -8.54 11.63
CA VAL A 125 1.00 -9.28 10.75
C VAL A 125 0.81 -8.97 9.26
N ASP A 126 -0.40 -8.56 8.85
CA ASP A 126 -0.72 -8.23 7.46
C ASP A 126 -0.05 -6.94 6.99
N PHE A 127 0.42 -6.12 7.94
CA PHE A 127 1.17 -4.90 7.68
C PHE A 127 2.69 -5.12 7.64
N LEU A 128 3.21 -6.32 7.96
CA LEU A 128 4.65 -6.60 7.90
C LEU A 128 5.31 -6.23 6.57
N PRO A 129 4.71 -6.50 5.40
CA PRO A 129 5.28 -6.08 4.12
C PRO A 129 5.36 -4.57 3.98
N ALA A 130 4.33 -3.85 4.44
CA ALA A 130 4.34 -2.39 4.44
C ALA A 130 5.42 -1.84 5.39
N VAL A 131 5.60 -2.46 6.56
CA VAL A 131 6.70 -2.12 7.49
C VAL A 131 8.05 -2.35 6.83
N ALA A 132 8.28 -3.51 6.21
CA ALA A 132 9.53 -3.81 5.52
C ALA A 132 9.83 -2.80 4.41
N LEU A 133 8.84 -2.51 3.54
CA LEU A 133 8.97 -1.52 2.47
C LEU A 133 9.21 -0.11 3.01
N SER A 134 8.59 0.26 4.14
CA SER A 134 8.80 1.56 4.79
C SER A 134 10.22 1.71 5.35
N VAL A 135 10.80 0.65 5.90
CA VAL A 135 12.20 0.64 6.35
C VAL A 135 13.14 0.78 5.15
N VAL A 136 12.88 0.05 4.06
CA VAL A 136 13.65 0.23 2.81
C VAL A 136 13.52 1.66 2.28
N LEU A 137 12.34 2.27 2.37
CA LEU A 137 12.09 3.65 1.96
C LEU A 137 12.91 4.64 2.79
N ALA A 138 12.92 4.48 4.11
CA ALA A 138 13.72 5.28 5.03
C ALA A 138 15.23 5.14 4.75
N LEU A 139 15.70 3.93 4.46
CA LEU A 139 17.13 3.68 4.25
C LEU A 139 17.61 4.15 2.86
N ARG A 140 16.84 3.88 1.80
CA ARG A 140 17.25 4.18 0.42
C ARG A 140 16.95 5.61 0.00
N HIS A 141 15.79 6.13 0.37
CA HIS A 141 15.34 7.45 -0.07
C HIS A 141 15.38 8.51 1.05
N ARG A 142 15.81 8.12 2.27
CA ARG A 142 15.86 9.01 3.44
C ARG A 142 14.51 9.68 3.76
N ASP A 143 13.41 9.05 3.34
CA ASP A 143 12.06 9.55 3.58
C ASP A 143 11.50 8.97 4.89
N TYR A 144 11.94 9.57 5.99
CA TYR A 144 11.47 9.25 7.33
C TYR A 144 10.03 9.74 7.57
N SER A 145 9.59 10.75 6.82
CA SER A 145 8.26 11.36 7.01
C SER A 145 7.13 10.39 6.67
N ALA A 146 7.29 9.61 5.60
CA ALA A 146 6.34 8.57 5.21
C ALA A 146 6.60 7.25 5.96
N ALA A 147 7.86 6.94 6.29
CA ALA A 147 8.21 5.65 6.91
C ALA A 147 7.89 5.58 8.40
N ALA A 148 8.17 6.65 9.16
CA ALA A 148 7.97 6.64 10.61
C ALA A 148 6.52 6.36 11.03
N PRO A 149 5.48 6.94 10.39
CA PRO A 149 4.10 6.65 10.75
C PRO A 149 3.68 5.20 10.44
N VAL A 150 4.24 4.56 9.41
CA VAL A 150 3.98 3.13 9.13
C VAL A 150 4.51 2.24 10.26
N VAL A 151 5.77 2.46 10.66
CA VAL A 151 6.40 1.70 11.74
C VAL A 151 5.71 1.99 13.08
N ALA A 152 5.43 3.25 13.39
CA ALA A 152 4.69 3.64 14.58
C ALA A 152 3.30 3.00 14.60
N GLY A 153 2.60 2.99 13.45
CA GLY A 153 1.30 2.36 13.29
C GLY A 153 1.32 0.88 13.66
N PHE A 154 2.28 0.15 13.12
CA PHE A 154 2.48 -1.27 13.42
C PHE A 154 2.84 -1.51 14.90
N VAL A 155 3.78 -0.74 15.47
CA VAL A 155 4.16 -0.88 16.89
C VAL A 155 2.97 -0.61 17.81
N LEU A 156 2.18 0.43 17.53
CA LEU A 156 0.98 0.76 18.29
C LEU A 156 -0.04 -0.38 18.26
N ALA A 157 -0.25 -1.01 17.11
CA ALA A 157 -1.11 -2.18 17.02
C ALA A 157 -0.59 -3.37 17.86
N ILE A 158 0.71 -3.66 17.83
CA ILE A 158 1.31 -4.75 18.61
C ILE A 158 1.17 -4.54 20.13
N ILE A 159 1.24 -3.28 20.61
CA ILE A 159 1.08 -2.97 22.04
C ILE A 159 -0.38 -2.78 22.47
N GLY A 160 -1.36 -3.13 21.61
CA GLY A 160 -2.79 -3.08 21.94
C GLY A 160 -3.46 -1.72 21.72
N LEU A 161 -2.87 -0.83 20.93
CA LEU A 161 -3.40 0.48 20.55
C LEU A 161 -3.68 0.59 19.03
N PRO A 162 -4.47 -0.32 18.44
CA PRO A 162 -4.63 -0.42 16.99
C PRO A 162 -5.32 0.80 16.36
N ALA A 163 -6.22 1.48 17.08
CA ALA A 163 -6.89 2.68 16.56
C ALA A 163 -5.90 3.85 16.34
N PHE A 164 -5.04 4.12 17.32
CA PHE A 164 -3.95 5.09 17.15
C PHE A 164 -2.96 4.64 16.06
N GLY A 165 -2.74 3.33 15.96
CA GLY A 165 -1.94 2.75 14.89
C GLY A 165 -2.56 3.03 13.51
N GLY A 166 -3.86 2.86 13.36
CA GLY A 166 -4.63 3.17 12.16
C GLY A 166 -4.53 4.63 11.74
N VAL A 167 -4.54 5.57 12.70
CA VAL A 167 -4.34 7.00 12.42
C VAL A 167 -2.95 7.22 11.82
N ALA A 168 -1.90 6.64 12.40
CA ALA A 168 -0.54 6.75 11.89
C ALA A 168 -0.40 6.13 10.47
N THR A 169 -1.03 4.98 10.23
CA THR A 169 -1.10 4.34 8.90
C THR A 169 -1.79 5.24 7.87
N ILE A 170 -2.91 5.88 8.23
CA ILE A 170 -3.61 6.83 7.34
C ILE A 170 -2.72 8.02 7.01
N VAL A 171 -2.00 8.57 8.00
CA VAL A 171 -1.04 9.66 7.77
C VAL A 171 0.03 9.24 6.76
N ALA A 172 0.63 8.06 6.92
CA ALA A 172 1.59 7.53 5.94
C ALA A 172 0.96 7.41 4.55
N MET A 173 -0.24 6.84 4.45
CA MET A 173 -0.94 6.65 3.19
C MET A 173 -1.23 7.98 2.48
N VAL A 174 -1.64 9.01 3.22
CA VAL A 174 -1.83 10.38 2.69
C VAL A 174 -0.51 10.98 2.19
N LEU A 175 0.58 10.83 2.93
CA LEU A 175 1.90 11.34 2.52
C LEU A 175 2.42 10.64 1.26
N ILE A 176 2.16 9.34 1.12
CA ILE A 176 2.60 8.56 -0.04
C ILE A 176 1.72 8.83 -1.25
N VAL A 177 0.38 8.81 -1.10
CA VAL A 177 -0.55 8.98 -2.23
C VAL A 177 -0.40 10.36 -2.86
N ARG A 178 -0.10 11.41 -2.08
CA ARG A 178 0.15 12.77 -2.58
C ARG A 178 1.23 12.83 -3.66
N LYS A 179 2.19 11.90 -3.65
CA LYS A 179 3.25 11.81 -4.67
C LYS A 179 2.73 11.35 -6.03
N PHE A 180 1.58 10.67 -6.05
CA PHE A 180 0.94 10.08 -7.23
C PHE A 180 -0.31 10.85 -7.67
N LEU A 181 -0.85 11.74 -6.83
CA LEU A 181 -1.92 12.64 -7.23
C LEU A 181 -1.38 13.59 -8.30
N ALA A 182 -1.97 13.50 -9.50
CA ALA A 182 -1.78 14.49 -10.54
C ALA A 182 -2.39 15.82 -10.07
N SER A 183 -1.78 16.95 -10.42
CA SER A 183 -2.48 18.23 -10.39
C SER A 183 -3.69 18.09 -11.33
N PRO A 184 -4.95 18.09 -10.85
CA PRO A 184 -6.09 18.08 -11.74
C PRO A 184 -6.08 19.46 -12.40
N ALA A 185 -5.82 19.48 -13.71
CA ALA A 185 -6.11 20.60 -14.62
C ALA A 185 -6.08 21.99 -13.95
N ASN A 186 -4.90 22.47 -13.60
CA ASN A 186 -4.75 23.89 -13.27
C ASN A 186 -4.27 24.59 -14.55
N ASP A 187 -5.21 25.20 -15.27
CA ASP A 187 -4.90 26.20 -16.31
C ASP A 187 -4.22 27.45 -15.71
N ASN A 188 -4.19 27.56 -14.38
CA ASN A 188 -3.36 28.52 -13.67
C ASN A 188 -2.04 27.81 -13.36
N GLY A 189 -0.89 28.34 -13.78
CA GLY A 189 0.42 27.65 -13.76
C GLY A 189 1.03 27.28 -12.40
N LEU A 190 0.24 26.91 -11.39
CA LEU A 190 0.70 26.43 -10.09
C LEU A 190 0.49 24.91 -10.00
N PRO A 191 1.57 24.12 -9.96
CA PRO A 191 1.46 22.68 -9.79
C PRO A 191 1.03 22.36 -8.34
N LEU A 192 0.01 21.51 -8.18
CA LEU A 192 -0.37 20.96 -6.87
C LEU A 192 0.73 20.08 -6.25
N ASN A 193 1.70 19.67 -7.06
CA ASN A 193 2.93 19.01 -6.63
C ASN A 193 4.14 19.83 -7.12
N PRO A 194 4.80 20.63 -6.25
CA PRO A 194 5.94 21.44 -6.66
C PRO A 194 7.17 20.62 -7.08
N PHE A 195 7.14 19.31 -6.87
CA PHE A 195 8.25 18.39 -7.14
C PHE A 195 8.08 17.56 -8.42
N ASN A 196 6.98 17.73 -9.16
CA ASN A 196 6.77 16.98 -10.39
C ASN A 196 6.23 17.92 -11.49
N PRO A 197 7.10 18.45 -12.37
CA PRO A 197 6.65 19.19 -13.54
C PRO A 197 5.88 18.26 -14.51
N TYR A 198 4.99 18.84 -15.32
CA TYR A 198 4.29 18.11 -16.38
C TYR A 198 5.29 17.42 -17.31
N PRO A 199 5.05 16.17 -17.74
CA PRO A 199 5.73 15.64 -18.90
C PRO A 199 5.31 16.47 -20.12
N VAL A 200 6.29 17.11 -20.77
CA VAL A 200 6.17 17.69 -22.12
C VAL A 200 6.22 16.59 -23.17
#